data_AF-W2SS34-F1
#
_entry.id   AF-W2SS34-F1
#
_cell.length_a   1.000
_cell.length_b   1.000
_cell.length_c   1.000
_cell.angle_alpha   90.00
_cell.angle_beta   90.00
_cell.angle_gamma   90.00
#
_symmetry.space_group_name_H-M   'P 1'
#
loop_
_entity.id
_entity.type
_entity.pdbx_description
1 polymer ?
#
loop_
_entity_poly.entity_id
_entity_poly.type
_entity_poly.pdbx_seq_one_letter_code
_entity_poly.pdbx_strand_id
1 'polypeptide(L)'
;VGILGSAAVYLPARHVINSALLAGNGVALGVYMLDSDFTTGLSMLGTTAGLSSLMGITLTMAIGGADMPVVITVLNSYSGWALCAEGFMLNNDLLTIVGALIGSSGAILSHIMCKVIDCFCFL
;
A
#
# COMPACT_ATOMS: atom_id res chain seq x y z
N VAL A 1 -24.24 -9.71 7.58
CA VAL A 1 -23.56 -9.62 8.88
C VAL A 1 -22.09 -9.35 8.60
N GLY A 2 -21.60 -8.16 8.96
CA GLY A 2 -20.18 -7.85 8.83
C GLY A 2 -19.39 -8.45 9.99
N ILE A 3 -18.22 -9.04 9.70
CA ILE A 3 -17.27 -9.57 10.69
C ILE A 3 -16.60 -8.45 11.52
N LEU A 4 -16.58 -7.21 10.99
CA LEU A 4 -16.04 -6.02 11.65
C LEU A 4 -17.12 -4.92 11.68
N GLY A 5 -17.03 -4.02 12.67
CA GLY A 5 -17.89 -2.85 12.74
C GLY A 5 -17.64 -1.89 11.58
N SER A 6 -18.71 -1.31 11.02
CA SER A 6 -18.63 -0.35 9.90
C SER A 6 -18.10 1.05 10.33
N ALA A 7 -17.99 1.29 11.64
CA ALA A 7 -17.49 2.54 12.19
C ALA A 7 -15.96 2.60 12.12
N ALA A 8 -15.43 3.76 11.72
CA ALA A 8 -13.99 4.01 11.71
C ALA A 8 -13.42 3.94 13.13
N VAL A 9 -12.40 3.10 13.33
CA VAL A 9 -11.72 2.96 14.63
C VAL A 9 -10.56 3.95 14.68
N TYR A 10 -10.71 4.99 15.50
CA TYR A 10 -9.70 6.02 15.65
C TYR A 10 -8.68 5.65 16.73
N LEU A 11 -7.47 5.32 16.33
CA LEU A 11 -6.32 5.16 17.23
C LEU A 11 -5.77 6.56 17.61
N PRO A 12 -5.42 6.79 18.89
CA PRO A 12 -4.74 8.01 19.30
C PRO A 12 -3.40 8.14 18.56
N ALA A 13 -3.14 9.28 17.94
CA ALA A 13 -1.94 9.60 17.16
C ALA A 13 -1.71 8.78 15.85
N ARG A 14 -2.79 8.43 15.11
CA ARG A 14 -2.73 7.71 13.83
C ARG A 14 -1.70 8.23 12.81
N HIS A 15 -1.56 9.56 12.68
CA HIS A 15 -0.65 10.17 11.70
C HIS A 15 0.81 9.92 12.07
N VAL A 16 1.11 9.88 13.36
CA VAL A 16 2.45 9.57 13.88
C VAL A 16 2.76 8.08 13.69
N ILE A 17 1.79 7.20 13.96
CA ILE A 17 1.98 5.75 13.77
C ILE A 17 2.20 5.42 12.29
N ASN A 18 1.37 5.94 11.39
CA ASN A 18 1.50 5.64 9.96
C ASN A 18 2.77 6.24 9.35
N SER A 19 3.16 7.46 9.77
CA SER A 19 4.42 8.05 9.31
C SER A 19 5.65 7.33 9.89
N ALA A 20 5.59 6.86 11.14
CA ALA A 20 6.65 6.06 11.74
C ALA A 20 6.80 4.70 11.04
N LEU A 21 5.70 4.02 10.69
CA LEU A 21 5.73 2.76 9.93
C LEU A 21 6.31 2.95 8.53
N LEU A 22 5.96 4.05 7.85
CA LEU A 22 6.52 4.41 6.55
C LEU A 22 8.02 4.72 6.65
N ALA A 23 8.42 5.53 7.63
CA ALA A 23 9.82 5.86 7.88
C ALA A 23 10.62 4.60 8.24
N GLY A 24 10.05 3.69 9.03
CA GLY A 24 10.65 2.40 9.38
C GLY A 24 10.94 1.53 8.16
N ASN A 25 10.02 1.45 7.19
CA ASN A 25 10.26 0.77 5.92
C ASN A 25 11.39 1.43 5.11
N GLY A 26 11.44 2.77 5.08
CA GLY A 26 12.52 3.50 4.41
C GLY A 26 13.89 3.26 5.04
N VAL A 27 13.95 3.18 6.37
CA VAL A 27 15.18 2.83 7.11
C VAL A 27 15.60 1.39 6.83
N ALA A 28 14.66 0.44 6.84
CA ALA A 28 14.96 -0.97 6.52
C ALA A 28 15.54 -1.12 5.11
N LEU A 29 14.99 -0.39 4.13
CA LEU A 29 15.56 -0.33 2.78
C LEU A 29 16.96 0.30 2.77
N GLY A 30 17.18 1.38 3.52
CA GLY A 30 18.49 2.02 3.64
C GLY A 30 19.55 1.08 4.23
N VAL A 31 19.22 0.35 5.29
CA VAL A 31 20.11 -0.65 5.90
C VAL A 31 20.40 -1.79 4.92
N TYR A 32 19.39 -2.27 4.19
CA TYR A 32 19.56 -3.30 3.16
C TYR A 32 20.51 -2.87 2.03
N MET A 33 20.54 -1.58 1.68
CA MET A 33 21.45 -1.06 0.64
C MET A 33 22.90 -0.87 1.12
N LEU A 34 23.10 -0.71 2.43
CA LEU A 34 24.42 -0.44 3.02
C LEU A 34 25.19 -1.71 3.41
N ASP A 35 24.48 -2.81 3.61
CA ASP A 35 25.03 -4.07 4.11
C ASP A 35 24.75 -5.22 3.14
N SER A 36 25.77 -6.04 2.87
CA SER A 36 25.69 -7.13 1.88
C SER A 36 25.57 -8.52 2.52
N ASP A 37 25.42 -8.62 3.84
CA ASP A 37 25.29 -9.92 4.50
C ASP A 37 23.93 -10.58 4.21
N PHE A 38 23.95 -11.91 4.09
CA PHE A 38 22.74 -12.67 3.81
C PHE A 38 21.73 -12.63 4.98
N THR A 39 22.24 -12.67 6.21
CA THR A 39 21.44 -12.61 7.44
C THR A 39 20.74 -11.27 7.61
N THR A 40 21.43 -10.17 7.33
CA THR A 40 20.86 -8.83 7.36
C THR A 40 19.83 -8.68 6.24
N GLY A 41 20.14 -9.13 5.02
CA GLY A 41 19.20 -9.14 3.90
C GLY A 41 17.88 -9.86 4.18
N LEU A 42 17.94 -11.09 4.70
CA LEU A 42 16.74 -11.86 5.03
C LEU A 42 15.93 -11.22 6.17
N SER A 43 16.62 -10.70 7.18
CA SER A 43 15.97 -10.01 8.29
C SER A 43 15.25 -8.74 7.83
N MET A 44 15.88 -7.94 6.96
CA MET A 44 15.29 -6.70 6.45
C MET A 44 14.08 -6.99 5.56
N LEU A 45 14.14 -8.02 4.70
CA LEU A 45 12.99 -8.45 3.90
C LEU A 45 11.79 -8.83 4.79
N GLY A 46 12.04 -9.60 5.85
CA GLY A 46 11.02 -9.97 6.83
C GLY A 46 10.45 -8.76 7.58
N THR A 47 11.29 -7.81 7.97
CA THR A 47 10.84 -6.58 8.65
C THR A 47 9.98 -5.70 7.75
N THR A 48 10.37 -5.49 6.49
CA THR A 48 9.60 -4.71 5.51
C THR A 48 8.26 -5.37 5.21
N ALA A 49 8.21 -6.71 5.06
CA ALA A 49 6.97 -7.45 4.88
C ALA A 49 6.03 -7.33 6.10
N GLY A 50 6.56 -7.41 7.32
CA GLY A 50 5.78 -7.25 8.55
C GLY A 50 5.27 -5.82 8.73
N LEU A 51 6.13 -4.82 8.56
CA LEU A 51 5.79 -3.41 8.72
C LEU A 51 4.78 -2.94 7.67
N SER A 52 4.92 -3.35 6.41
CA SER A 52 3.95 -3.03 5.33
C SER A 52 2.58 -3.68 5.57
N SER A 53 2.55 -4.92 6.07
CA SER A 53 1.30 -5.59 6.44
C SER A 53 0.58 -4.86 7.57
N LEU A 54 1.31 -4.46 8.61
CA LEU A 54 0.76 -3.65 9.71
C LEU A 54 0.29 -2.28 9.22
N MET A 55 1.06 -1.62 8.35
CA MET A 55 0.67 -0.34 7.75
C MET A 55 -0.65 -0.46 6.99
N GLY A 56 -0.82 -1.48 6.14
CA GLY A 56 -2.08 -1.71 5.42
C GLY A 56 -3.28 -1.89 6.35
N ILE A 57 -3.11 -2.62 7.44
CA ILE A 57 -4.15 -2.83 8.46
C ILE A 57 -4.51 -1.51 9.18
N THR A 58 -3.51 -0.74 9.62
CA THR A 58 -3.74 0.55 10.30
C THR A 58 -4.40 1.59 9.40
N LEU A 59 -4.09 1.57 8.10
CA LEU A 59 -4.61 2.52 7.13
C LEU A 59 -6.06 2.20 6.73
N THR A 60 -6.40 0.92 6.59
CA THR A 60 -7.77 0.47 6.28
C THR A 60 -8.73 0.55 7.46
N MET A 61 -8.27 0.30 8.69
CA MET A 61 -9.10 0.42 9.91
C MET A 61 -9.57 1.84 10.21
N ALA A 62 -8.81 2.84 9.75
CA ALA A 62 -9.14 4.26 9.97
C ALA A 62 -10.19 4.79 8.97
N ILE A 63 -10.67 3.96 8.04
CA ILE A 63 -11.61 4.34 6.98
C ILE A 63 -13.01 3.89 7.36
N GLY A 64 -13.98 4.80 7.25
CA GLY A 64 -15.38 4.49 7.53
C GLY A 64 -15.99 3.60 6.44
N GLY A 65 -16.96 2.76 6.81
CA GLY A 65 -17.62 1.84 5.87
C GLY A 65 -18.27 2.50 4.65
N ALA A 66 -18.56 3.81 4.72
CA ALA A 66 -19.10 4.59 3.60
C ALA A 66 -18.07 4.85 2.48
N ASP A 67 -16.79 4.97 2.82
CA ASP A 67 -15.72 5.32 1.87
C ASP A 67 -14.92 4.08 1.40
N MET A 68 -15.31 2.89 1.85
CA MET A 68 -14.69 1.61 1.48
C MET A 68 -14.58 1.35 -0.04
N PRO A 69 -15.53 1.77 -0.90
CA PRO A 69 -15.40 1.61 -2.34
C PRO A 69 -14.15 2.31 -2.92
N VAL A 70 -13.75 3.46 -2.36
CA VAL A 70 -12.55 4.18 -2.80
C VAL A 70 -11.29 3.39 -2.44
N VAL A 71 -11.22 2.82 -1.25
CA VAL A 71 -10.09 2.01 -0.77
C VAL A 71 -9.83 0.81 -1.69
N ILE A 72 -10.90 0.14 -2.11
CA ILE A 72 -10.80 -1.03 -2.98
C ILE A 72 -10.16 -0.65 -4.33
N THR A 73 -10.49 0.52 -4.87
CA THR A 73 -9.90 0.97 -6.14
C THR A 73 -8.46 1.43 -6.00
N VAL A 74 -8.09 2.06 -4.89
CA VAL A 74 -6.70 2.41 -4.59
C VAL A 74 -5.84 1.15 -4.41
N LEU A 75 -6.34 0.13 -3.69
CA LEU A 75 -5.66 -1.16 -3.53
C LEU A 75 -5.54 -1.93 -4.86
N ASN A 76 -6.50 -1.77 -5.78
CA ASN A 76 -6.42 -2.30 -7.13
C ASN A 76 -5.25 -1.64 -7.90
N SER A 77 -5.10 -0.32 -7.82
CA SER A 77 -3.95 0.37 -8.43
C SER A 77 -2.62 -0.12 -7.86
N TYR A 78 -2.50 -0.23 -6.52
CA TYR A 78 -1.29 -0.73 -5.86
C TYR A 78 -0.89 -2.15 -6.29
N SER A 79 -1.88 -3.03 -6.50
CA SER A 79 -1.62 -4.38 -7.03
C SER A 79 -0.98 -4.34 -8.44
N GLY A 80 -1.40 -3.39 -9.28
CA GLY A 80 -0.81 -3.17 -10.60
C GLY A 80 0.64 -2.69 -10.53
N TRP A 81 0.94 -1.70 -9.68
CA TRP A 81 2.31 -1.22 -9.46
C TRP A 81 3.23 -2.29 -8.85
N ALA A 82 2.70 -3.16 -7.98
CA ALA A 82 3.43 -4.30 -7.47
C ALA A 82 3.78 -5.31 -8.58
N LEU A 83 2.85 -5.59 -9.50
CA LEU A 83 3.12 -6.41 -10.68
C LEU A 83 4.18 -5.78 -11.60
N CYS A 84 4.19 -4.46 -11.76
CA CYS A 84 5.26 -3.78 -12.50
C CYS A 84 6.63 -4.01 -11.86
N ALA A 85 6.73 -3.86 -10.53
CA ALA A 85 7.98 -4.08 -9.80
C ALA A 85 8.46 -5.54 -9.95
N GLU A 86 7.54 -6.51 -9.86
CA GLU A 86 7.84 -7.92 -10.12
C GLU A 86 8.28 -8.17 -11.57
N GLY A 87 7.64 -7.52 -12.55
CA GLY A 87 8.02 -7.58 -13.96
C GLY A 87 9.46 -7.11 -14.22
N PHE A 88 9.89 -6.04 -13.54
CA PHE A 88 11.28 -5.58 -13.57
C PHE A 88 12.23 -6.57 -12.88
N MET A 89 11.82 -7.17 -11.76
CA MET A 89 12.64 -8.18 -11.07
C MET A 89 12.86 -9.44 -11.93
N LEU A 90 11.84 -9.88 -12.67
CA LEU A 90 11.89 -11.08 -13.52
C LEU A 90 12.34 -10.80 -14.97
N ASN A 91 12.65 -9.55 -15.33
CA ASN A 91 12.94 -9.13 -16.71
C ASN A 91 11.87 -9.61 -17.72
N ASN A 92 10.59 -9.47 -17.37
CA ASN A 92 9.48 -9.87 -18.23
C ASN A 92 8.60 -8.67 -18.61
N ASP A 93 8.70 -8.26 -19.87
CA ASP A 93 7.94 -7.13 -20.42
C ASP A 93 6.42 -7.33 -20.30
N LEU A 94 5.94 -8.57 -20.33
CA LEU A 94 4.50 -8.86 -20.25
C LEU A 94 3.92 -8.47 -18.89
N LEU A 95 4.61 -8.80 -17.79
CA LEU A 95 4.18 -8.43 -16.44
C LEU A 95 4.27 -6.93 -16.23
N THR A 96 5.32 -6.29 -16.75
CA THR A 96 5.50 -4.84 -16.66
C THR A 96 4.37 -4.09 -17.37
N ILE A 97 4.00 -4.50 -18.59
CA ILE A 97 2.94 -3.86 -19.38
C ILE A 97 1.56 -4.10 -18.74
N VAL A 98 1.26 -5.33 -18.31
CA VAL A 98 -0.01 -5.65 -17.66
C VAL A 98 -0.15 -4.93 -16.32
N GLY A 99 0.92 -4.89 -15.52
CA GLY A 99 0.95 -4.13 -14.27
C GLY A 99 0.69 -2.64 -14.49
N ALA A 100 1.28 -2.05 -15.52
CA ALA A 100 1.15 -0.61 -15.81
C ALA A 100 -0.27 -0.28 -16.27
N LEU A 101 -0.89 -1.18 -17.04
CA LEU A 101 -2.27 -1.06 -17.49
C LEU A 101 -3.26 -1.16 -16.32
N ILE A 102 -3.07 -2.11 -15.40
CA ILE A 102 -3.91 -2.26 -14.21
C ILE A 102 -3.72 -1.06 -13.26
N GLY A 103 -2.47 -0.67 -13.01
CA GLY A 103 -2.11 0.44 -12.12
C GLY A 103 -2.71 1.76 -12.56
N SER A 104 -2.56 2.11 -13.86
CA SER A 104 -3.15 3.32 -14.44
C SER A 104 -4.68 3.29 -14.48
N SER A 105 -5.29 2.14 -14.81
CA SER A 105 -6.75 1.93 -14.78
C SER A 105 -7.33 2.09 -13.37
N GLY A 106 -6.64 1.57 -12.36
CA GLY A 106 -7.03 1.74 -10.95
C GLY A 106 -6.98 3.22 -10.52
N ALA A 107 -5.91 3.93 -10.90
CA ALA A 107 -5.73 5.34 -10.54
C ALA A 107 -6.81 6.25 -11.17
N ILE A 108 -7.16 6.03 -12.45
CA ILE A 108 -8.22 6.80 -13.09
C ILE A 108 -9.59 6.51 -12.47
N LEU A 109 -9.86 5.25 -12.10
CA LEU A 109 -11.11 4.87 -11.45
C LEU A 109 -11.23 5.53 -10.06
N SER A 110 -10.16 5.51 -9.26
CA SER A 110 -10.13 6.21 -7.96
C SER A 110 -10.36 7.72 -8.14
N HIS A 111 -9.74 8.34 -9.15
CA HIS A 111 -9.95 9.76 -9.43
C HIS A 111 -11.41 10.07 -9.79
N ILE A 112 -12.05 9.24 -10.62
CA ILE A 112 -13.47 9.41 -10.97
C ILE A 112 -14.36 9.24 -9.73
N MET A 113 -14.08 8.25 -8.87
CA MET A 113 -14.85 8.03 -7.65
C MET A 113 -14.71 9.19 -6.66
N CYS A 114 -13.49 9.68 -6.43
CA CYS A 114 -13.24 10.85 -5.59
C CYS A 114 -13.97 12.10 -6.11
N LYS A 115 -14.07 12.27 -7.44
CA LYS A 115 -14.83 13.37 -8.06
C LYS A 115 -16.34 13.24 -7.87
N VAL A 116 -16.88 12.03 -7.82
CA VAL A 116 -18.33 11.78 -7.63
C VAL A 116 -18.74 11.96 -6.16
N ILE A 117 -17.83 11.69 -5.23
CA ILE A 117 -18.11 11.66 -3.78
C ILE A 117 -17.70 13.00 -3.11
N ASP A 118 -17.18 13.97 -3.88
CA ASP A 118 -16.65 15.26 -3.39
C ASP A 118 -15.67 15.10 -2.21
N CYS A 119 -14.93 13.98 -2.18
CA CYS A 119 -13.96 13.65 -1.14
C CYS A 119 -12.54 13.73 -1.74
N PHE A 120 -11.62 14.37 -1.00
CA PHE A 120 -10.25 14.55 -1.44
C PHE A 120 -9.56 13.19 -1.64
N CYS A 121 -9.10 12.92 -2.86
CA CYS A 121 -8.42 11.69 -3.21
C CYS A 121 -7.00 11.68 -2.64
N PHE A 122 -6.59 10.56 -2.04
CA PHE A 122 -5.29 10.34 -1.40
C PHE A 122 -4.13 10.15 -2.41
N LEU A 123 -4.13 10.88 -3.53
CA LEU A 123 -3.03 10.92 -4.50
C LEU A 123 -2.25 12.22 -4.33
#